data_AF-A0A091BGG1-F1
#
_entry.id   AF-A0A091BGG1-F1
#
_cell.length_a   1.000
_cell.length_b   1.000
_cell.length_c   1.000
_cell.angle_alpha   90.00
_cell.angle_beta   90.00
_cell.angle_gamma   90.00
#
_symmetry.space_group_name_H-M   'P 1'
#
loop_
_entity.id
_entity.type
_entity.pdbx_description
1 polymer ?
#
loop_
_entity_poly.entity_id
_entity_poly.type
_entity_poly.pdbx_seq_one_letter_code
_entity_poly.pdbx_strand_id
1 'polypeptide(L)'
;MLADEAGHAPDVPVHDVREVRNYVTAHEYGIARLGSLPLSLWMVRELHERLMRDVRGDHATPGEFRRSQNWIGPYGSTPANAPYVPPPPREMSEALGEWEKFLHVRGELPDPVQCAVPTSDRAWGRRYLALDVLRALEDSDEGAGVGEP
;
A
#
# COMPACT_ATOMS: atom_id res chain seq x y z
N MET A 1 -13.26 -17.25 -22.76
CA MET A 1 -14.63 -17.79 -22.86
C MET A 1 -14.83 -18.73 -21.69
N LEU A 2 -15.16 -18.22 -20.51
CA LEU A 2 -15.76 -18.98 -19.42
C LEU A 2 -16.53 -17.98 -18.55
N ALA A 3 -17.74 -17.68 -19.01
CA ALA A 3 -18.79 -17.07 -18.22
C ALA A 3 -20.07 -17.75 -18.71
N ASP A 4 -20.34 -18.94 -18.19
CA ASP A 4 -21.70 -19.41 -17.95
C ASP A 4 -21.62 -20.65 -17.05
N GLU A 5 -22.67 -20.92 -16.29
CA GLU A 5 -22.85 -21.99 -15.28
C GLU A 5 -22.88 -21.51 -13.81
N ALA A 6 -23.67 -20.47 -13.53
CA ALA A 6 -24.47 -20.29 -12.31
C ALA A 6 -25.24 -18.96 -12.42
N GLY A 7 -26.57 -19.04 -12.53
CA GLY A 7 -27.47 -17.93 -12.87
C GLY A 7 -27.66 -16.83 -11.81
N HIS A 8 -26.57 -16.22 -11.35
CA HIS A 8 -26.52 -14.85 -10.83
C HIS A 8 -25.04 -14.48 -10.66
N ALA A 9 -24.38 -14.06 -11.74
CA ALA A 9 -23.12 -13.34 -11.55
C ALA A 9 -23.49 -12.06 -10.79
N PRO A 10 -22.92 -11.78 -9.60
CA PRO A 10 -23.10 -10.49 -8.99
C PRO A 10 -22.71 -9.44 -10.03
N ASP A 11 -23.44 -8.33 -10.09
CA ASP A 11 -23.07 -7.18 -10.92
C ASP A 11 -21.78 -6.60 -10.33
N VAL A 12 -20.65 -7.25 -10.62
CA VAL A 12 -19.34 -6.84 -10.13
C VAL A 12 -19.02 -5.55 -10.85
N PRO A 13 -18.87 -4.42 -10.13
CA PRO A 13 -18.53 -3.16 -10.74
C PRO A 13 -17.30 -3.31 -11.64
N VAL A 14 -17.34 -2.68 -12.81
CA VAL A 14 -16.23 -2.73 -13.79
C VAL A 14 -14.90 -2.27 -13.17
N HIS A 15 -14.96 -1.38 -12.16
CA HIS A 15 -13.80 -0.94 -11.40
C HIS A 15 -13.17 -2.07 -10.59
N ASP A 16 -13.96 -2.90 -9.92
CA ASP A 16 -13.46 -4.02 -9.10
C ASP A 16 -12.75 -5.06 -9.98
N VAL A 17 -13.29 -5.34 -11.18
CA VAL A 17 -12.63 -6.23 -12.17
C VAL A 17 -11.29 -5.65 -12.63
N ARG A 18 -11.22 -4.32 -12.80
CA ARG A 18 -10.00 -3.63 -13.22
C ARG A 18 -8.94 -3.63 -12.12
N GLU A 19 -9.32 -3.42 -10.87
CA GLU A 19 -8.41 -3.50 -9.71
C GLU A 19 -7.77 -4.89 -9.60
N VAL A 20 -8.55 -5.96 -9.79
CA VAL A 20 -8.01 -7.34 -9.83
C VAL A 20 -7.03 -7.53 -10.98
N ARG A 21 -7.35 -7.01 -12.17
CA ARG A 21 -6.44 -7.07 -13.32
C ARG A 21 -5.14 -6.30 -13.08
N ASN A 22 -5.24 -5.13 -12.47
CA ASN A 22 -4.07 -4.32 -12.11
C ASN A 22 -3.19 -5.05 -11.09
N TYR A 23 -3.79 -5.72 -10.10
CA TYR A 23 -3.07 -6.57 -9.15
C TYR A 23 -2.27 -7.66 -9.85
N VAL A 24 -2.90 -8.45 -10.72
CA VAL A 24 -2.21 -9.53 -11.46
C VAL A 24 -1.07 -8.95 -12.30
N THR A 25 -1.32 -7.86 -13.03
CA THR A 25 -0.34 -7.23 -13.90
C THR A 25 0.86 -6.67 -13.10
N ALA A 26 0.59 -5.99 -11.99
CA ALA A 26 1.63 -5.46 -11.11
C ALA A 26 2.44 -6.59 -10.47
N HIS A 27 1.80 -7.67 -10.03
CA HIS A 27 2.45 -8.82 -9.42
C HIS A 27 3.38 -9.56 -10.39
N GLU A 28 2.90 -9.87 -11.60
CA GLU A 28 3.71 -10.50 -12.65
C GLU A 28 4.89 -9.62 -13.05
N TYR A 29 4.65 -8.31 -13.19
CA TYR A 29 5.70 -7.32 -13.44
C TYR A 29 6.75 -7.34 -12.33
N GLY A 30 6.33 -7.34 -11.06
CA GLY A 30 7.22 -7.35 -9.90
C GLY A 30 8.12 -8.59 -9.88
N ILE A 31 7.55 -9.78 -10.06
CA ILE A 31 8.31 -11.03 -10.11
C ILE A 31 9.37 -10.98 -11.22
N ALA A 32 8.98 -10.55 -12.43
CA ALA A 32 9.92 -10.43 -13.54
C ALA A 32 11.04 -9.42 -13.23
N ARG A 33 10.71 -8.30 -12.57
CA ARG A 33 11.65 -7.23 -12.25
C ARG A 33 12.71 -7.64 -11.24
N LEU A 34 12.37 -8.51 -10.28
CA LEU A 34 13.29 -9.05 -9.26
C LEU A 34 14.47 -9.83 -9.85
N GLY A 35 14.38 -10.30 -11.10
CA GLY A 35 15.51 -10.90 -11.81
C GLY A 35 16.62 -9.90 -12.18
N SER A 36 16.36 -8.60 -12.09
CA SER A 36 17.27 -7.53 -12.55
C SER A 36 17.56 -6.45 -11.51
N LEU A 37 16.68 -6.29 -10.51
CA LEU A 37 16.81 -5.28 -9.47
C LEU A 37 16.40 -5.87 -8.12
N PRO A 38 17.08 -5.49 -7.03
CA PRO A 38 16.66 -5.90 -5.70
C PRO A 38 15.37 -5.17 -5.30
N LEU A 39 14.60 -5.77 -4.39
CA LEU A 39 13.40 -5.17 -3.82
C LEU A 39 13.75 -3.84 -3.15
N SER A 40 13.09 -2.75 -3.55
CA SER A 40 13.45 -1.38 -3.17
C SER A 40 12.22 -0.49 -3.06
N LEU A 41 12.35 0.68 -2.44
CA LEU A 41 11.31 1.71 -2.43
C LEU A 41 10.95 2.18 -3.84
N TRP A 42 11.93 2.20 -4.74
CA TRP A 42 11.70 2.48 -6.16
C TRP A 42 10.75 1.45 -6.79
N MET A 43 11.01 0.15 -6.54
CA MET A 43 10.15 -0.93 -7.02
C MET A 43 8.75 -0.86 -6.41
N VAL A 44 8.62 -0.52 -5.12
CA VAL A 44 7.32 -0.34 -4.46
C VAL A 44 6.50 0.75 -5.15
N ARG A 45 7.11 1.90 -5.43
CA ARG A 45 6.45 2.99 -6.18
C ARG A 45 6.05 2.57 -7.59
N GLU A 46 6.92 1.85 -8.28
CA GLU A 46 6.63 1.37 -9.63
C GLU A 46 5.46 0.38 -9.68
N LEU A 47 5.35 -0.49 -8.67
CA LEU A 47 4.20 -1.38 -8.49
C LEU A 47 2.94 -0.60 -8.14
N HIS A 48 3.05 0.39 -7.25
CA HIS A 48 1.92 1.25 -6.87
C HIS A 48 1.30 1.96 -8.08
N GLU A 49 2.13 2.54 -8.95
CA GLU A 49 1.66 3.20 -10.18
C GLU A 49 0.82 2.25 -11.05
N ARG A 50 1.25 0.99 -11.17
CA ARG A 50 0.52 -0.03 -11.95
C ARG A 50 -0.77 -0.48 -11.27
N LEU A 51 -0.77 -0.56 -9.94
CA LEU A 51 -1.95 -0.92 -9.16
C LEU A 51 -3.07 0.13 -9.31
N MET A 52 -2.70 1.41 -9.27
CA MET A 52 -3.66 2.52 -9.22
C MET A 52 -4.15 3.01 -10.59
N ARG A 53 -3.59 2.49 -11.70
CA ARG A 53 -3.94 2.95 -13.04
C ARG A 53 -5.42 2.76 -13.37
N ASP A 54 -6.09 3.84 -13.77
CA ASP A 54 -7.50 3.89 -14.20
C ASP A 54 -8.50 3.30 -13.18
N VAL A 55 -8.18 3.32 -11.89
CA VAL A 55 -9.09 2.89 -10.80
C VAL A 55 -9.37 4.05 -9.85
N ARG A 56 -10.20 3.84 -8.82
CA ARG A 56 -10.62 4.91 -7.91
C ARG A 56 -9.44 5.62 -7.22
N GLY A 57 -8.31 4.93 -7.04
CA GLY A 57 -7.06 5.47 -6.49
C GLY A 57 -6.16 6.23 -7.47
N ASP A 58 -6.52 6.34 -8.76
CA ASP A 58 -5.67 7.00 -9.78
C ASP A 58 -5.45 8.51 -9.52
N HIS A 59 -6.36 9.12 -8.73
CA HIS A 59 -6.24 10.52 -8.33
C HIS A 59 -5.28 10.74 -7.14
N ALA A 60 -4.93 9.67 -6.42
CA ALA A 60 -4.08 9.71 -5.22
C ALA A 60 -2.60 9.48 -5.57
N THR A 61 -2.04 10.35 -6.42
CA THR A 61 -0.62 10.40 -6.82
C THR A 61 0.05 9.02 -7.08
N PRO A 62 -0.42 8.24 -8.07
CA PRO A 62 0.15 6.93 -8.41
C PRO A 62 1.67 6.95 -8.55
N GLY A 63 2.33 6.00 -7.90
CA GLY A 63 3.80 5.90 -7.90
C GLY A 63 4.54 6.98 -7.10
N GLU A 64 3.88 7.78 -6.28
CA GLU A 64 4.54 8.71 -5.35
C GLU A 64 4.23 8.37 -3.89
N PHE A 65 5.19 8.64 -3.00
CA PHE A 65 4.91 8.66 -1.59
C PHE A 65 4.17 9.95 -1.24
N ARG A 66 3.20 9.85 -0.33
CA ARG A 66 2.38 10.98 0.12
C ARG A 66 3.25 12.11 0.65
N ARG A 67 2.82 13.32 0.33
CA ARG A 67 3.43 14.56 0.85
C ARG A 67 2.58 15.20 1.93
N SER A 68 1.36 14.71 2.11
CA SER A 68 0.38 15.15 3.08
C SER A 68 0.25 14.18 4.27
N GLN A 69 -0.30 14.67 5.38
CA GLN A 69 -0.60 13.85 6.55
C GLN A 69 -1.96 13.19 6.38
N ASN A 70 -2.00 11.88 6.12
CA ASN A 70 -3.25 11.13 6.09
C ASN A 70 -3.67 10.69 7.50
N TRP A 71 -4.93 10.28 7.65
CA TRP A 71 -5.49 9.71 8.88
C TRP A 71 -6.64 8.76 8.53
N ILE A 72 -6.92 7.80 9.40
CA ILE A 72 -7.99 6.83 9.23
C ILE A 72 -8.97 6.99 10.38
N GLY A 73 -10.19 7.37 10.04
CA GLY A 73 -11.28 7.48 11.00
C GLY A 73 -12.63 7.59 10.31
N PRO A 74 -13.72 7.58 11.09
CA PRO A 74 -15.06 7.88 10.59
C PRO A 74 -15.11 9.20 9.80
N TYR A 75 -16.16 9.38 9.00
CA TYR A 75 -16.37 10.64 8.29
C TYR A 75 -16.32 11.84 9.25
N GLY A 76 -15.65 12.92 8.82
CA GLY A 76 -15.44 14.10 9.65
C GLY A 76 -14.36 13.96 10.72
N SER A 77 -13.67 12.81 10.77
CA SER A 77 -12.44 12.72 11.55
C SER A 77 -11.39 13.70 11.02
N THR A 78 -10.57 14.18 11.94
CA THR A 78 -9.40 15.02 11.72
C THR A 78 -8.19 14.28 12.29
N PRO A 79 -6.95 14.68 11.96
CA PRO A 79 -5.77 14.13 12.62
C PRO A 79 -5.82 14.18 14.15
N ALA A 80 -6.56 15.12 14.75
CA ALA A 80 -6.65 15.26 16.20
C ALA A 80 -7.56 14.22 16.88
N ASN A 81 -8.51 13.63 16.15
CA ASN A 81 -9.52 12.73 16.72
C ASN A 81 -9.66 11.38 15.98
N ALA A 82 -8.87 11.17 14.92
CA ALA A 82 -8.88 9.94 14.17
C ALA A 82 -8.38 8.77 15.05
N PRO A 83 -9.03 7.59 15.01
CA PRO A 83 -8.56 6.38 15.68
C PRO A 83 -7.13 5.98 15.31
N TYR A 84 -6.69 6.35 14.11
CA TYR A 84 -5.34 6.11 13.66
C TYR A 84 -4.82 7.25 12.81
N VAL A 85 -3.61 7.69 13.15
CA VAL A 85 -2.84 8.69 12.41
C VAL A 85 -1.46 8.07 12.17
N PRO A 86 -1.12 7.71 10.93
CA PRO A 86 0.23 7.26 10.61
C PRO A 86 1.22 8.42 10.79
N PRO A 87 2.53 8.14 10.86
CA PRO A 87 3.54 9.18 11.10
C PRO A 87 3.54 10.29 10.04
N PRO A 88 4.05 11.47 10.35
CA PRO A 88 4.18 12.55 9.36
C PRO A 88 5.11 12.17 8.20
N PRO A 89 4.99 12.82 7.03
CA PRO A 89 5.75 12.45 5.81
C PRO A 89 7.27 12.35 6.01
N ARG A 90 7.84 13.19 6.88
CA ARG A 90 9.27 13.14 7.20
C ARG A 90 9.64 11.83 7.92
N GLU A 91 8.93 11.51 9.00
CA GLU A 91 9.18 10.29 9.78
C GLU A 91 8.88 9.04 8.94
N MET A 92 7.84 9.08 8.11
CA MET A 92 7.55 8.03 7.12
C MET A 92 8.74 7.80 6.19
N SER A 93 9.35 8.86 5.66
CA SER A 93 10.49 8.74 4.74
C SER A 93 11.70 8.10 5.41
N GLU A 94 11.98 8.49 6.65
CA GLU A 94 13.03 7.90 7.48
C GLU A 94 12.76 6.40 7.71
N ALA A 95 11.51 6.04 8.04
CA ALA A 95 11.09 4.66 8.25
C ALA A 95 11.23 3.76 7.03
N LEU A 96 10.77 4.26 5.88
CA LEU A 96 10.83 3.55 4.61
C LEU A 96 12.29 3.26 4.24
N GLY A 97 13.20 4.20 4.52
CA GLY A 97 14.64 3.98 4.32
C GLY A 97 15.22 2.89 5.23
N GLU A 98 14.83 2.85 6.51
CA GLU A 98 15.24 1.77 7.42
C GLU A 98 14.63 0.42 7.01
N TRP A 99 13.39 0.41 6.54
CA TRP A 99 12.74 -0.79 6.01
C TRP A 99 13.46 -1.34 4.79
N GLU A 100 13.81 -0.49 3.82
CA GLU A 100 14.57 -0.90 2.64
C GLU A 100 15.93 -1.51 3.02
N LYS A 101 16.66 -0.89 3.97
CA LYS A 101 17.90 -1.46 4.48
C LYS A 101 17.68 -2.84 5.10
N PHE A 102 16.63 -2.99 5.91
CA PHE A 102 16.29 -4.27 6.54
C PHE A 102 15.95 -5.35 5.52
N LEU A 103 15.26 -5.03 4.42
CA LEU A 103 14.97 -5.99 3.34
C LEU A 103 16.23 -6.61 2.74
N HIS A 104 17.36 -5.92 2.82
CA HIS A 104 18.64 -6.37 2.28
C HIS A 104 19.54 -7.09 3.29
N VAL A 105 19.14 -7.15 4.57
CA VAL A 105 19.83 -7.99 5.55
C VAL A 105 19.59 -9.46 5.19
N ARG A 106 20.65 -10.24 4.98
CA ARG A 106 20.58 -11.65 4.59
C ARG A 106 21.41 -12.52 5.53
N GLY A 107 20.90 -13.69 5.86
CA GLY A 107 21.59 -14.67 6.70
C GLY A 107 21.49 -14.42 8.21
N GLU A 108 20.87 -13.33 8.65
CA GLU A 108 20.61 -13.06 10.08
C GLU A 108 19.28 -13.67 10.56
N LEU A 109 18.28 -13.73 9.69
CA LEU A 109 16.97 -14.33 9.94
C LEU A 109 16.60 -15.26 8.79
N PRO A 110 15.84 -16.35 9.05
CA PRO A 110 15.19 -17.10 7.97
C PRO A 110 14.23 -16.20 7.20
N ASP A 111 14.19 -16.32 5.86
CA ASP A 111 13.37 -15.43 5.01
C ASP A 111 11.89 -15.32 5.44
N PRO A 112 11.18 -16.42 5.79
CA PRO A 112 9.79 -16.30 6.26
C PRO A 112 9.65 -15.48 7.55
N VAL A 113 10.66 -15.55 8.42
CA VAL A 113 10.71 -14.76 9.65
C VAL A 113 10.98 -13.29 9.31
N GLN A 114 11.92 -13.02 8.40
CA GLN A 114 12.19 -11.66 7.93
C GLN A 114 10.94 -11.02 7.29
N CYS A 115 10.16 -11.79 6.53
CA CYS A 115 8.89 -11.32 5.96
C CYS A 115 7.81 -11.05 7.02
N ALA A 116 7.83 -11.77 8.15
CA ALA A 116 6.83 -11.65 9.21
C ALA A 116 7.19 -10.59 10.26
N VAL A 117 8.47 -10.29 10.45
CA VAL A 117 8.94 -9.35 11.46
C VAL A 117 8.75 -7.92 10.96
N PRO A 118 7.89 -7.11 11.61
CA PRO A 118 7.94 -5.67 11.40
C PRO A 118 9.29 -5.17 11.90
N THR A 119 10.05 -4.46 11.05
CA THR A 119 11.40 -3.94 11.31
C THR A 119 11.53 -3.48 12.75
N SER A 120 12.21 -4.28 13.55
CA SER A 120 12.23 -4.16 15.00
C SER A 120 13.41 -3.30 15.41
N ASP A 121 13.32 -1.97 15.27
CA ASP A 121 14.18 -1.12 16.08
C ASP A 121 13.52 0.21 16.51
N ARG A 122 13.61 0.41 17.83
CA ARG A 122 13.37 1.51 18.79
C ARG A 122 12.63 2.82 18.45
N ALA A 123 12.20 3.11 17.23
CA ALA A 123 11.44 4.32 16.92
C ALA A 123 9.92 4.09 16.87
N TRP A 124 9.49 2.84 16.81
CA TRP A 124 8.09 2.50 16.52
C TRP A 124 7.37 2.01 17.76
N GLY A 125 6.50 2.86 18.29
CA GLY A 125 5.42 2.43 19.17
C GLY A 125 4.67 1.30 18.48
N ARG A 126 4.66 0.13 19.12
CA ARG A 126 3.96 -1.10 18.71
C ARG A 126 2.68 -0.75 17.93
N ARG A 127 2.68 -0.90 16.59
CA ARG A 127 1.64 -1.69 15.91
C ARG A 127 1.68 -1.85 14.38
N TYR A 128 2.14 -0.95 13.50
CA TYR A 128 1.60 -1.03 12.11
C TYR A 128 2.52 -0.78 10.89
N LEU A 129 3.79 -1.22 10.91
CA LEU A 129 4.71 -1.09 9.75
C LEU A 129 4.18 -1.60 8.40
N ALA A 130 3.42 -2.71 8.37
CA ALA A 130 2.86 -3.24 7.12
C ALA A 130 1.72 -2.38 6.56
N LEU A 131 0.93 -1.74 7.44
CA LEU A 131 -0.08 -0.77 7.00
C LEU A 131 0.62 0.54 6.60
N ASP A 132 1.67 0.96 7.29
CA ASP A 132 2.38 2.21 6.98
C ASP A 132 2.99 2.22 5.57
N VAL A 133 3.50 1.10 5.05
CA VAL A 133 4.00 1.01 3.65
C VAL A 133 2.87 1.10 2.63
N LEU A 134 1.74 0.43 2.86
CA LEU A 134 0.57 0.50 1.99
C LEU A 134 -0.05 1.92 2.01
N ARG A 135 -0.01 2.58 3.17
CA ARG A 135 -0.58 3.93 3.40
C ARG A 135 0.44 5.06 3.17
N ALA A 136 1.69 4.73 2.85
CA ALA A 136 2.70 5.71 2.44
C ALA A 136 2.40 6.30 1.08
N LEU A 137 1.51 5.67 0.32
CA LEU A 137 1.17 5.99 -1.06
C LEU A 137 -0.24 6.58 -1.19
N GLU A 138 -0.96 6.72 -0.08
CA GLU A 138 -2.30 7.29 -0.05
C GLU A 138 -2.21 8.73 0.47
N ASP A 139 -2.49 9.70 -0.40
CA ASP A 139 -2.67 11.09 0.02
C ASP A 139 -3.95 11.26 0.85
N SER A 140 -4.00 12.35 1.60
CA SER A 140 -5.12 12.67 2.47
C SER A 140 -6.25 13.21 1.61
N ASP A 141 -7.27 12.40 1.35
CA ASP A 141 -8.51 12.94 0.82
C ASP A 141 -9.12 13.84 1.91
N GLU A 142 -9.21 15.14 1.64
CA GLU A 142 -10.11 16.02 2.37
C GLU A 142 -11.54 15.46 2.20
N GLY A 143 -12.00 14.69 3.19
CA GLY A 143 -13.40 14.31 3.31
C GLY A 143 -13.83 12.99 2.67
N ALA A 144 -12.96 11.99 2.49
CA ALA A 144 -13.39 10.61 2.20
C ALA A 144 -13.98 9.96 3.46
N GLY A 145 -15.14 10.44 3.88
CA GLY A 145 -16.05 9.62 4.65
C GLY A 145 -16.42 8.43 3.83
N VAL A 146 -16.37 7.26 4.43
CA VAL A 146 -17.27 6.18 4.06
C VAL A 146 -18.68 6.69 4.36
N GLY A 147 -19.23 7.47 3.44
CA GLY A 147 -20.59 7.92 3.45
C GLY A 147 -21.40 6.98 2.60
N GLU A 148 -22.29 6.23 3.23
CA GLU A 148 -23.69 6.23 2.81
C GLU A 148 -24.57 6.07 4.08
N PRO A 149 -25.82 6.56 4.04
CA PRO A 149 -26.62 6.97 5.20
C PRO A 149 -27.09 5.85 6.15
#